data_AF-A0A418V996-F1
#
_entry.id   AF-A0A418V996-F1
#
_cell.length_a   1.000
_cell.length_b   1.000
_cell.length_c   1.000
_cell.angle_alpha   90.00
_cell.angle_beta   90.00
_cell.angle_gamma   90.00
#
_symmetry.space_group_name_H-M   'P 1'
#
loop_
_entity.id
_entity.type
_entity.pdbx_description
1 polymer ?
#
loop_
_entity_poly.entity_id
_entity_poly.type
_entity_poly.pdbx_seq_one_letter_code
_entity_poly.pdbx_strand_id
1 'polypeptide(L)'
;MTRLLLALLVAGLLPWSAAQDVSATDLSRLKPLPYVVDLAPLPGQTLLLRSVTCQADGKPVTQGRLYLAQLPGHQVRAARIEYNEQGKYVLEHSTTSEKAYQYYARYVTQQQPFSVLTMNTLIGMWRLFGMRFRLENVTYRCALT
;
A
#
# COMPACT_ATOMS: atom_id res chain seq x y z
N MET A 1 -41.57 39.76 -5.50
CA MET A 1 -41.36 38.43 -4.89
C MET A 1 -40.15 37.80 -5.56
N THR A 2 -39.00 37.88 -4.90
CA THR A 2 -37.70 37.46 -5.43
C THR A 2 -37.38 36.07 -4.89
N ARG A 3 -37.20 35.07 -5.76
CA ARG A 3 -36.60 33.78 -5.38
C ARG A 3 -35.40 33.51 -6.28
N LEU A 4 -34.23 33.76 -5.69
CA LEU A 4 -32.96 33.10 -6.01
C LEU A 4 -33.16 31.60 -6.07
N LEU A 5 -32.48 30.92 -7.00
CA LEU A 5 -31.93 29.58 -6.80
C LEU A 5 -30.73 29.42 -7.74
N LEU A 6 -29.54 29.79 -7.24
CA LEU A 6 -28.26 29.33 -7.77
C LEU A 6 -28.14 27.84 -7.41
N ALA A 7 -28.19 26.96 -8.40
CA ALA A 7 -27.77 25.57 -8.24
C ALA A 7 -26.24 25.51 -8.46
N LEU A 8 -25.49 25.55 -7.36
CA LEU A 8 -24.07 25.20 -7.32
C LEU A 8 -23.94 23.67 -7.50
N LEU A 9 -23.68 23.23 -8.73
CA LEU A 9 -23.17 21.89 -9.01
C LEU A 9 -21.69 21.85 -8.58
N VAL A 10 -21.46 21.43 -7.34
CA VAL A 10 -20.12 21.02 -6.88
C VAL A 10 -19.79 19.72 -7.60
N ALA A 11 -19.04 19.84 -8.71
CA ALA A 11 -18.37 18.72 -9.33
C ALA A 11 -17.31 18.21 -8.32
N GLY A 12 -17.68 17.19 -7.56
CA GLY A 12 -16.77 16.43 -6.72
C GLY A 12 -15.75 15.70 -7.59
N LEU A 13 -14.61 16.35 -7.84
CA LEU A 13 -13.40 15.69 -8.31
C LEU A 13 -12.94 14.76 -7.18
N LEU A 14 -13.35 13.50 -7.25
CA LEU A 14 -12.72 12.43 -6.48
C LEU A 14 -11.23 12.43 -6.85
N PRO A 15 -10.30 12.69 -5.92
CA PRO A 15 -8.90 12.64 -6.23
C PRO A 15 -8.56 11.19 -6.58
N TRP A 16 -8.23 10.96 -7.85
CA TRP A 16 -7.49 9.77 -8.25
C TRP A 16 -6.25 9.68 -7.37
N SER A 17 -6.24 8.77 -6.38
CA SER A 17 -5.06 8.52 -5.57
C SER A 17 -3.99 7.87 -6.45
N ALA A 18 -3.17 8.73 -7.05
CA ALA A 18 -1.94 8.37 -7.70
C ALA A 18 -0.93 7.93 -6.63
N ALA A 19 -0.26 6.83 -6.94
CA ALA A 19 1.08 6.52 -6.47
C ALA A 19 1.90 7.76 -6.07
N GLN A 20 2.33 7.86 -4.82
CA GLN A 20 3.25 8.93 -4.41
C GLN A 20 4.69 8.50 -4.68
N ASP A 21 5.38 9.25 -5.53
CA ASP A 21 6.83 9.16 -5.69
C ASP A 21 7.48 9.84 -4.48
N VAL A 22 8.31 9.12 -3.73
CA VAL A 22 8.96 9.61 -2.52
C VAL A 22 10.47 9.51 -2.72
N SER A 23 11.13 10.66 -2.83
CA SER A 23 12.60 10.67 -2.86
C SER A 23 13.16 10.15 -1.54
N ALA A 24 14.35 9.52 -1.55
CA ALA A 24 15.03 9.06 -0.34
C ALA A 24 15.21 10.19 0.71
N THR A 25 15.27 11.44 0.27
CA THR A 25 15.33 12.64 1.14
C THR A 25 14.00 12.98 1.81
N ASP A 26 12.86 12.60 1.21
CA ASP A 26 11.53 12.81 1.79
C ASP A 26 11.11 11.65 2.69
N LEU A 27 11.68 10.45 2.50
CA LEU A 27 11.51 9.32 3.42
C LEU A 27 11.92 9.65 4.85
N SER A 28 13.03 10.37 5.04
CA SER A 28 13.50 10.76 6.37
C SER A 28 12.62 11.81 7.05
N ARG A 29 11.68 12.44 6.32
CA ARG A 29 10.65 13.35 6.87
C ARG A 29 9.38 12.63 7.28
N LEU A 30 9.14 11.42 6.77
CA LEU A 30 8.00 10.61 7.17
C LEU A 30 8.30 9.95 8.52
N LYS A 31 7.42 10.14 9.51
CA LYS A 31 7.50 9.36 10.75
C LYS A 31 7.30 7.88 10.40
N PRO A 32 8.26 6.99 10.68
CA PRO A 32 8.14 5.57 10.36
C PRO A 32 7.04 4.94 11.22
N LEU A 33 6.41 3.88 10.68
CA LEU A 33 5.55 3.02 11.51
C LEU A 33 6.41 2.21 12.50
N PRO A 34 5.82 1.70 13.60
CA PRO A 34 6.55 1.03 14.67
C PRO A 34 7.46 -0.14 14.24
N TYR A 35 7.09 -0.90 13.22
CA TYR A 35 7.90 -1.98 12.69
C TYR A 35 8.43 -1.60 11.32
N VAL A 36 9.76 -1.64 11.18
CA VAL A 36 10.49 -1.33 9.96
C VAL A 36 11.34 -2.52 9.58
N VAL A 37 11.22 -2.95 8.32
CA VAL A 37 12.05 -3.99 7.72
C VAL A 37 12.77 -3.36 6.54
N ASP A 38 14.07 -3.10 6.72
CA ASP A 38 14.96 -2.68 5.64
C ASP A 38 15.45 -3.92 4.89
N LEU A 39 15.19 -3.96 3.59
CA LEU A 39 15.53 -5.10 2.74
C LEU A 39 16.83 -4.83 2.00
N ALA A 40 16.94 -3.67 1.35
CA ALA A 40 18.17 -3.10 0.82
C ALA A 40 17.85 -1.75 0.15
N PRO A 41 18.14 -0.59 0.78
CA PRO A 41 18.11 0.67 0.07
C PRO A 41 19.30 0.77 -0.88
N LEU A 42 19.07 1.28 -2.09
CA LEU A 42 20.14 1.75 -2.97
C LEU A 42 20.35 3.25 -2.66
N PRO A 43 21.51 3.66 -2.11
CA PRO A 43 21.77 5.05 -1.78
C PRO A 43 21.54 5.96 -2.99
N GLY A 44 20.80 7.06 -2.79
CA GLY A 44 20.53 8.04 -3.84
C GLY A 44 19.40 7.70 -4.82
N GLN A 45 18.62 6.63 -4.60
CA GLN A 45 17.47 6.32 -5.45
C GLN A 45 16.15 6.91 -4.94
N THR A 46 15.32 7.37 -5.89
CA THR A 46 13.91 7.69 -5.64
C THR A 46 13.12 6.40 -5.41
N LEU A 47 12.36 6.35 -4.32
CA LEU A 47 11.49 5.22 -4.01
C LEU A 47 10.05 5.52 -4.41
N LEU A 48 9.31 4.48 -4.80
CA LEU A 48 7.85 4.57 -4.90
C LEU A 48 7.25 4.13 -3.58
N LEU A 49 6.44 4.99 -2.95
CA LEU A 49 5.70 4.63 -1.75
C LEU A 49 4.32 4.10 -2.14
N ARG A 50 3.95 2.96 -1.57
CA ARG A 50 2.58 2.44 -1.57
C ARG A 50 2.13 2.23 -0.14
N SER A 51 1.03 2.87 0.23
CA SER A 51 0.47 2.74 1.57
C SER A 51 -0.82 1.93 1.50
N VAL A 52 -1.01 1.06 2.49
CA VAL A 52 -2.24 0.31 2.68
C VAL A 52 -2.77 0.58 4.08
N THR A 53 -4.07 0.85 4.17
CA THR A 53 -4.80 0.94 5.44
C THR A 53 -5.95 -0.04 5.40
N CYS A 54 -6.09 -0.89 6.41
CA CYS A 54 -7.23 -1.79 6.55
C CYS A 54 -7.99 -1.56 7.86
N GLN A 55 -9.30 -1.70 7.80
CA GLN A 55 -10.21 -1.49 8.93
C GLN A 55 -11.19 -2.66 9.03
N ALA A 56 -11.52 -3.05 10.26
CA ALA A 56 -12.58 -4.01 10.58
C ALA A 56 -13.27 -3.53 11.87
N ASP A 57 -14.57 -3.78 11.98
CA ASP A 57 -15.35 -3.35 13.15
C ASP A 57 -14.80 -3.98 14.43
N GLY A 58 -14.61 -3.15 15.46
CA GLY A 58 -14.09 -3.59 16.76
C GLY A 58 -12.62 -4.01 16.77
N LYS A 59 -11.87 -3.79 15.68
CA LYS A 59 -10.42 -4.07 15.62
C LYS A 59 -9.59 -2.79 15.43
N PRO A 60 -8.34 -2.77 15.91
CA PRO A 60 -7.41 -1.69 15.58
C PRO A 60 -7.21 -1.54 14.07
N VAL A 61 -6.92 -0.30 13.63
CA VAL A 61 -6.58 -0.03 12.23
C VAL A 61 -5.27 -0.70 11.88
N THR A 62 -5.24 -1.43 10.76
CA THR A 62 -4.01 -1.99 10.18
C THR A 62 -3.40 -0.98 9.22
N GLN A 63 -2.10 -0.71 9.36
CA GLN A 63 -1.37 0.16 8.44
C GLN A 63 -0.11 -0.53 7.94
N GLY A 64 0.18 -0.38 6.65
CA GLY A 64 1.42 -0.84 6.03
C GLY A 64 1.91 0.15 4.98
N ARG A 65 3.23 0.23 4.81
CA ARG A 65 3.90 0.99 3.75
C ARG A 65 4.93 0.09 3.07
N LEU A 66 4.88 0.06 1.75
CA LEU A 66 5.86 -0.61 0.91
C LEU A 66 6.61 0.45 0.11
N TYR A 67 7.93 0.45 0.25
CA TYR A 67 8.82 1.33 -0.50
C TYR A 67 9.55 0.50 -1.55
N LEU A 68 9.49 0.96 -2.79
CA LEU A 68 10.02 0.24 -3.93
C LEU A 68 11.16 1.04 -4.57
N ALA A 69 12.32 0.42 -4.73
CA ALA A 69 13.41 0.96 -5.51
C ALA A 69 13.10 0.78 -7.01
N GLN A 70 13.27 1.83 -7.79
CA GLN A 70 13.17 1.77 -9.24
C GLN A 70 14.44 1.17 -9.84
N LEU A 71 14.29 0.26 -10.78
CA LEU A 71 15.37 -0.42 -11.50
C LEU A 71 15.27 -0.12 -13.01
N PRO A 72 16.38 -0.24 -13.76
CA PRO A 72 16.36 -0.12 -15.22
C PRO A 72 15.31 -1.04 -15.86
N GLY A 73 14.75 -0.61 -17.00
CA GLY A 73 13.77 -1.42 -17.75
C GLY A 73 12.37 -1.46 -17.11
N HIS A 74 11.96 -0.38 -16.43
CA HIS A 74 10.63 -0.26 -15.79
C HIS A 74 10.34 -1.38 -14.76
N GLN A 75 11.37 -1.78 -14.03
CA GLN A 75 11.25 -2.74 -12.94
C GLN A 75 11.32 -2.06 -11.58
N VAL A 76 10.80 -2.73 -10.58
CA VAL A 76 10.83 -2.31 -9.19
C VAL A 76 11.23 -3.47 -8.29
N ARG A 77 11.79 -3.16 -7.13
CA ARG A 77 12.13 -4.13 -6.08
C ARG A 77 11.77 -3.57 -4.71
N ALA A 78 11.30 -4.42 -3.81
CA ALA A 78 11.05 -4.03 -2.42
C ALA A 78 12.35 -3.57 -1.75
N ALA A 79 12.35 -2.34 -1.22
CA ALA A 79 13.49 -1.73 -0.55
C ALA A 79 13.28 -1.63 0.96
N ARG A 80 12.06 -1.28 1.38
CA ARG A 80 11.64 -1.20 2.78
C ARG A 80 10.17 -1.56 2.92
N ILE A 81 9.83 -2.17 4.04
CA ILE A 81 8.44 -2.36 4.48
C ILE A 81 8.29 -1.76 5.87
N GLU A 82 7.18 -1.07 6.10
CA GLU A 82 6.78 -0.62 7.43
C GLU A 82 5.36 -1.11 7.74
N TYR A 83 5.08 -1.40 9.00
CA TYR A 83 3.73 -1.70 9.47
C TYR A 83 3.56 -1.35 10.95
N ASN A 84 2.31 -1.14 11.37
CA ASN A 84 1.98 -0.98 12.78
C ASN A 84 1.80 -2.33 13.49
N GLU A 85 1.54 -2.31 14.80
CA GLU A 85 1.32 -3.53 15.61
C GLU A 85 0.24 -4.44 15.01
N GLN A 86 -0.89 -3.86 14.60
CA GLN A 86 -1.95 -4.65 13.97
C GLN A 86 -1.52 -5.22 12.61
N GLY A 87 -0.71 -4.50 11.83
CA GLY A 87 -0.14 -5.01 10.58
C GLY A 87 0.81 -6.18 10.81
N LYS A 88 1.64 -6.12 11.85
CA LYS A 88 2.46 -7.25 12.28
C LYS A 88 1.59 -8.47 12.62
N TYR A 89 0.57 -8.26 13.46
CA TYR A 89 -0.36 -9.31 13.85
C TYR A 89 -1.04 -9.95 12.64
N VAL A 90 -1.54 -9.15 11.69
CA VAL A 90 -2.16 -9.65 10.45
C VAL A 90 -1.17 -10.47 9.61
N LEU A 91 0.08 -10.03 9.49
CA LEU A 91 1.09 -10.79 8.74
C LEU A 91 1.42 -12.14 9.39
N GLU A 92 1.47 -12.19 10.73
CA GLU A 92 1.80 -13.40 11.49
C GLU A 92 0.61 -14.37 11.61
N HIS A 93 -0.63 -13.87 11.64
CA HIS A 93 -1.84 -14.66 11.97
C HIS A 93 -2.85 -14.79 10.83
N SER A 94 -2.73 -13.99 9.78
CA SER A 94 -3.46 -14.33 8.56
C SER A 94 -2.98 -15.69 8.12
N THR A 95 -3.90 -16.64 8.01
CA THR A 95 -3.70 -17.85 7.22
C THR A 95 -3.43 -17.36 5.80
N THR A 96 -2.19 -16.99 5.52
CA THR A 96 -1.77 -16.54 4.22
C THR A 96 -2.10 -17.70 3.31
N SER A 97 -3.03 -17.49 2.37
CA SER A 97 -3.18 -18.46 1.29
C SER A 97 -1.79 -18.77 0.77
N GLU A 98 -1.47 -20.03 0.50
CA GLU A 98 -0.14 -20.45 0.05
C GLU A 98 0.40 -19.53 -1.07
N LYS A 99 -0.49 -19.06 -1.94
CA LYS A 99 -0.21 -18.09 -3.00
C LYS A 99 0.23 -16.71 -2.50
N ALA A 100 -0.43 -16.15 -1.49
CA ALA A 100 -0.04 -14.86 -0.91
C ALA A 100 1.33 -14.94 -0.23
N TYR A 101 1.59 -16.05 0.47
CA TYR A 101 2.91 -16.31 1.05
C TYR A 101 3.99 -16.48 -0.03
N GLN A 102 3.69 -17.18 -1.13
CA GLN A 102 4.61 -17.32 -2.27
C GLN A 102 4.99 -15.95 -2.87
N TYR A 103 4.05 -15.02 -3.01
CA TYR A 103 4.35 -13.66 -3.48
C TYR A 103 5.20 -12.87 -2.49
N TYR A 104 4.91 -12.96 -1.19
CA TYR A 104 5.72 -12.36 -0.14
C TYR A 104 7.14 -12.91 -0.17
N ALA A 105 7.31 -14.24 -0.15
CA ALA A 105 8.60 -14.89 -0.19
C ALA A 105 9.40 -14.49 -1.45
N ARG A 106 8.75 -14.43 -2.62
CA ARG A 106 9.41 -14.06 -3.88
C ARG A 106 9.85 -12.60 -3.94
N TYR A 107 8.97 -11.66 -3.62
CA TYR A 107 9.23 -10.23 -3.88
C TYR A 107 9.78 -9.48 -2.67
N VAL A 108 9.49 -9.94 -1.46
CA VAL A 108 9.97 -9.34 -0.21
C VAL A 108 11.22 -10.06 0.26
N THR A 109 11.12 -11.37 0.52
CA THR A 109 12.23 -12.12 1.13
C THR A 109 13.37 -12.37 0.13
N GLN A 110 13.07 -12.84 -1.08
CA GLN A 110 14.07 -13.09 -2.13
C GLN A 110 14.42 -11.83 -2.94
N GLN A 111 13.75 -10.71 -2.67
CA GLN A 111 13.95 -9.43 -3.35
C GLN A 111 13.95 -9.52 -4.89
N GLN A 112 13.13 -10.41 -5.47
CA GLN A 112 13.05 -10.50 -6.93
C GLN A 112 12.45 -9.21 -7.51
N PRO A 113 13.06 -8.64 -8.57
CA PRO A 113 12.46 -7.56 -9.33
C PRO A 113 11.13 -7.98 -9.96
N PHE A 114 10.23 -7.02 -10.13
CA PHE A 114 8.99 -7.19 -10.89
C PHE A 114 8.66 -5.94 -11.68
N SER A 115 7.86 -6.08 -12.75
CA SER A 115 7.55 -4.93 -13.61
C SER A 115 6.57 -3.97 -12.93
N VAL A 116 6.73 -2.67 -13.20
CA VAL A 116 5.78 -1.63 -12.79
C VAL A 116 4.38 -1.91 -13.36
N LEU A 117 4.31 -2.48 -14.57
CA LEU A 117 3.05 -2.89 -15.18
C LEU A 117 2.36 -3.98 -14.35
N THR A 118 3.09 -5.05 -13.97
CA THR A 118 2.56 -6.14 -13.13
C THR A 118 2.03 -5.58 -11.81
N MET A 119 2.80 -4.68 -11.17
CA MET A 119 2.37 -4.02 -9.95
C MET A 119 1.06 -3.23 -10.15
N ASN A 120 0.99 -2.39 -11.19
CA ASN A 120 -0.18 -1.56 -11.45
C ASN A 120 -1.41 -2.41 -11.82
N THR A 121 -1.23 -3.51 -12.55
CA THR A 121 -2.30 -4.46 -12.85
C THR A 121 -2.79 -5.14 -11.58
N LEU A 122 -1.89 -5.60 -10.69
CA LEU A 122 -2.28 -6.19 -9.42
C LEU A 122 -3.06 -5.18 -8.57
N ILE A 123 -2.54 -3.95 -8.42
CA ILE A 123 -3.22 -2.87 -7.67
C ILE A 123 -4.57 -2.51 -8.30
N GLY A 124 -4.64 -2.39 -9.63
CA GLY A 124 -5.86 -2.07 -10.36
C GLY A 124 -6.93 -3.15 -10.17
N MET A 125 -6.55 -4.41 -10.32
CA MET A 125 -7.40 -5.56 -10.01
C MET A 125 -7.87 -5.53 -8.55
N TRP A 126 -6.98 -5.22 -7.62
CA TRP A 126 -7.30 -5.13 -6.19
C TRP A 126 -8.26 -3.98 -5.85
N ARG A 127 -8.18 -2.85 -6.57
CA ARG A 127 -9.13 -1.74 -6.43
C ARG A 127 -10.51 -2.11 -6.95
N LEU A 128 -10.60 -2.81 -8.09
CA LEU A 128 -11.87 -3.23 -8.68
C LEU A 128 -12.62 -4.25 -7.83
N PHE A 129 -11.90 -5.17 -7.18
CA PHE A 129 -12.52 -6.22 -6.36
C PHE A 129 -12.73 -5.84 -4.89
N GLY A 130 -12.26 -4.66 -4.46
CA GLY A 130 -12.33 -4.17 -3.08
C GLY A 130 -11.53 -5.06 -2.15
N MET A 131 -10.32 -4.65 -1.78
CA MET A 131 -9.46 -5.46 -0.91
C MET A 131 -10.17 -5.77 0.41
N ARG A 132 -10.55 -7.04 0.58
CA ARG A 132 -11.08 -7.58 1.82
C ARG A 132 -10.42 -8.90 2.14
N PHE A 133 -10.08 -9.10 3.40
CA PHE A 133 -9.62 -10.39 3.90
C PHE A 133 -10.31 -10.71 5.21
N ARG A 134 -10.42 -12.00 5.52
CA ARG A 134 -11.03 -12.47 6.76
C ARG A 134 -9.93 -12.98 7.68
N LEU A 135 -9.97 -12.53 8.93
CA LEU A 135 -9.07 -12.95 10.00
C LEU A 135 -9.90 -12.99 11.28
N GLU A 136 -9.79 -14.05 12.09
CA GLU A 136 -10.56 -14.20 13.34
C GLU A 136 -12.07 -13.92 13.18
N ASN A 137 -12.68 -14.42 12.11
CA ASN A 137 -14.10 -14.20 11.77
C ASN A 137 -14.54 -12.77 11.48
N VAL A 138 -13.64 -11.78 11.46
CA VAL A 138 -13.93 -10.41 11.03
C VAL A 138 -13.42 -10.16 9.62
N THR A 139 -14.12 -9.29 8.88
CA THR A 139 -13.72 -8.89 7.52
C THR A 139 -13.04 -7.54 7.57
N TYR A 140 -11.75 -7.52 7.25
CA TYR A 140 -11.00 -6.30 7.02
C TYR A 140 -11.30 -5.75 5.63
N ARG A 141 -11.44 -4.44 5.52
CA ARG A 141 -11.55 -3.70 4.26
C ARG A 141 -10.35 -2.77 4.14
N CYS A 142 -9.68 -2.81 3.00
CA CYS A 142 -8.43 -2.11 2.80
C CYS A 142 -8.51 -1.07 1.67
N ALA A 143 -7.78 0.03 1.85
CA ALA A 143 -7.57 1.07 0.86
C ALA A 143 -6.07 1.20 0.53
N LEU A 144 -5.76 1.33 -0.75
CA LEU A 144 -4.41 1.60 -1.28
C LEU A 144 -4.31 3.06 -1.70
N THR A 145 -3.32 3.77 -1.16
CA THR A 145 -2.95 5.14 -1.51
C THR A 145 -1.52 5.20 -2.02
#